data_AF-A0A966I5J6-F1
#
_entry.id   AF-A0A966I5J6-F1
#
_cell.length_a   1.000
_cell.length_b   1.000
_cell.length_c   1.000
_cell.angle_alpha   90.00
_cell.angle_beta   90.00
_cell.angle_gamma   90.00
#
_symmetry.space_group_name_H-M   'P 1'
#
loop_
_entity.id
_entity.type
_entity.pdbx_description
1 polymer ?
#
loop_
_entity_poly.entity_id
_entity_poly.type
_entity_poly.pdbx_seq_one_letter_code
_entity_poly.pdbx_strand_id
1 'polypeptide(L)'
;MLDDFMMRALLAGLGVALVSAPLGCFVVWRRMAYFGDATAHAAMLGVALSLAIETDVFLGALIIASLMAWITTNLSGRNYTTDTLLGVLSHSFLAIGLVIVAFVEGVRIDLMAYLFGDILAVSKFDLSVIWIGAVAVLGLISWRWKPLFL
;
A
#
# COMPACT_ATOMS: atom_id res chain seq x y z
N MET A 1 -22.30 -2.19 -19.76
CA MET A 1 -22.37 -2.79 -18.40
C MET A 1 -21.24 -2.33 -17.49
N LEU A 2 -20.01 -2.08 -17.97
CA LEU A 2 -18.91 -1.49 -17.18
C LEU A 2 -18.95 0.06 -17.08
N ASP A 3 -19.93 0.72 -17.70
CA ASP A 3 -20.05 2.19 -17.64
C ASP A 3 -20.62 2.67 -16.30
N ASP A 4 -21.40 1.81 -15.64
CA ASP A 4 -21.94 2.09 -14.32
C ASP A 4 -20.80 2.14 -13.29
N PHE A 5 -20.71 3.25 -12.57
CA PHE A 5 -19.69 3.48 -11.54
C PHE A 5 -19.84 2.48 -10.39
N MET A 6 -21.07 2.03 -10.10
CA MET A 6 -21.32 0.98 -9.11
C MET A 6 -20.70 -0.36 -9.50
N MET A 7 -20.82 -0.76 -10.77
CA MET A 7 -20.21 -2.01 -11.26
C MET A 7 -18.68 -1.94 -11.19
N ARG A 8 -18.08 -0.79 -11.53
CA ARG A 8 -16.63 -0.58 -11.42
C ARG A 8 -16.16 -0.64 -9.97
N ALA A 9 -16.86 0.02 -9.06
CA ALA A 9 -16.57 -0.01 -7.63
C ALA A 9 -16.67 -1.44 -7.07
N LEU A 10 -17.69 -2.21 -7.47
CA LEU A 10 -17.86 -3.62 -7.08
C LEU A 10 -16.67 -4.47 -7.55
N LEU A 11 -16.29 -4.36 -8.83
CA LEU A 11 -15.20 -5.14 -9.41
C LEU A 11 -13.83 -4.74 -8.83
N ALA A 12 -13.61 -3.46 -8.56
CA ALA A 12 -12.41 -2.98 -7.89
C ALA A 12 -12.32 -3.54 -6.45
N GLY A 13 -13.41 -3.46 -5.69
CA GLY A 13 -13.49 -4.00 -4.33
C GLY A 13 -13.27 -5.51 -4.29
N LEU A 14 -13.86 -6.26 -5.23
CA LEU A 14 -13.63 -7.70 -5.37
C LEU A 14 -12.16 -8.03 -5.67
N GLY A 15 -11.54 -7.30 -6.62
CA GLY A 15 -10.13 -7.47 -6.94
C GLY A 15 -9.22 -7.26 -5.73
N VAL A 16 -9.44 -6.18 -4.98
CA VAL A 16 -8.68 -5.88 -3.76
C VAL A 16 -8.93 -6.92 -2.66
N ALA A 17 -10.19 -7.32 -2.44
CA ALA A 17 -10.56 -8.32 -1.43
C ALA A 17 -9.92 -9.70 -1.70
N LEU A 18 -9.87 -10.12 -2.96
CA LEU A 18 -9.26 -11.39 -3.37
C LEU A 18 -7.76 -11.44 -3.07
N VAL A 19 -7.07 -10.29 -3.12
CA VAL A 19 -5.63 -10.20 -2.86
C VAL A 19 -5.35 -10.00 -1.37
N SER A 20 -6.15 -9.16 -0.71
CA SER A 20 -5.96 -8.84 0.71
C SER A 20 -6.27 -10.03 1.63
N ALA A 21 -7.22 -10.89 1.27
CA ALA A 21 -7.55 -12.08 2.05
C ALA A 21 -6.36 -13.05 2.25
N PRO A 22 -5.70 -13.57 1.19
CA PRO A 22 -4.55 -14.46 1.36
C PRO A 22 -3.34 -13.73 1.98
N LEU A 23 -3.09 -12.48 1.60
CA LEU A 23 -2.03 -11.68 2.22
C LEU A 23 -2.25 -11.53 3.73
N GLY A 24 -3.49 -11.26 4.15
CA GLY A 24 -3.87 -11.18 5.56
C GLY A 24 -3.57 -12.47 6.32
N CYS A 25 -3.88 -13.63 5.74
CA CYS A 25 -3.52 -14.92 6.33
C CYS A 25 -2.01 -15.05 6.54
N PHE A 26 -1.18 -14.67 5.55
CA PHE A 26 0.27 -14.70 5.66
C PHE A 26 0.81 -13.74 6.74
N VAL A 27 0.25 -12.53 6.80
CA VAL A 27 0.62 -11.52 7.80
C VAL A 27 0.36 -12.04 9.22
N VAL A 28 -0.79 -12.70 9.44
CA VAL A 28 -1.15 -13.29 10.73
C VAL A 28 -0.23 -14.47 11.08
N TRP A 29 0.02 -15.39 10.14
CA TRP A 29 0.91 -16.54 10.40
C TRP A 29 2.34 -16.13 10.72
N ARG A 30 2.83 -15.06 10.10
CA ARG A 30 4.16 -14.49 10.37
C ARG A 30 4.20 -13.55 11.57
N ARG A 31 3.08 -13.39 12.29
CA ARG A 31 2.94 -12.49 13.44
C ARG A 31 3.39 -11.06 13.13
N MET A 32 3.07 -10.55 11.94
CA MET A 32 3.43 -9.18 11.53
C MET A 32 2.27 -8.22 11.83
N ALA A 33 2.05 -7.88 13.10
CA ALA A 33 0.87 -7.12 13.51
C ALA A 33 0.80 -5.70 12.92
N TYR A 34 1.97 -5.06 12.76
CA TYR A 34 2.09 -3.68 12.29
C TYR A 34 2.22 -3.54 10.77
N PHE A 35 2.15 -4.64 10.00
CA PHE A 35 2.43 -4.60 8.57
C PHE A 35 1.45 -3.70 7.81
N GLY A 36 0.15 -3.84 8.08
CA GLY A 36 -0.88 -3.03 7.44
C GLY A 36 -0.71 -1.54 7.74
N ASP A 37 -0.48 -1.22 9.02
CA ASP A 37 -0.28 0.16 9.46
C ASP A 37 0.98 0.80 8.85
N ALA A 38 2.11 0.08 8.87
CA ALA A 38 3.36 0.56 8.30
C ALA A 38 3.28 0.75 6.78
N THR A 39 2.57 -0.13 6.07
CA THR A 39 2.40 -0.03 4.61
C THR A 39 1.50 1.15 4.24
N ALA A 40 0.42 1.38 5.01
CA ALA A 40 -0.47 2.53 4.80
C ALA A 40 0.28 3.86 4.98
N HIS A 41 1.05 3.99 6.07
CA HIS A 41 1.83 5.20 6.33
C HIS A 41 3.01 5.39 5.36
N ALA A 42 3.63 4.31 4.88
CA ALA A 42 4.59 4.37 3.78
C ALA A 42 3.95 4.90 2.49
N ALA A 43 2.76 4.41 2.12
CA ALA A 43 2.03 4.93 0.97
C ALA A 43 1.69 6.41 1.13
N MET A 44 1.26 6.85 2.33
CA MET A 44 0.99 8.26 2.62
C MET A 44 2.22 9.16 2.43
N LEU A 45 3.41 8.72 2.87
CA LEU A 45 4.66 9.44 2.58
C LEU A 45 4.92 9.51 1.06
N GLY A 46 4.67 8.43 0.31
CA GLY A 46 4.77 8.43 -1.14
C GLY A 46 3.82 9.40 -1.82
N VAL A 47 2.58 9.49 -1.34
CA VAL A 47 1.60 10.50 -1.79
C VAL A 47 2.12 11.90 -1.52
N ALA A 48 2.58 12.18 -0.29
CA ALA A 48 3.11 13.48 0.09
C ALA A 48 4.30 13.93 -0.79
N LEU A 49 5.26 13.02 -1.05
CA LEU A 49 6.39 13.27 -1.93
C LEU A 49 5.96 13.50 -3.37
N SER A 50 4.99 12.72 -3.87
CA SER A 50 4.50 12.88 -5.25
C SER A 50 3.87 14.24 -5.46
N LEU A 51 3.06 14.69 -4.48
CA LEU A 51 2.43 16.00 -4.51
C LEU A 51 3.46 17.14 -4.40
N ALA A 52 4.49 16.99 -3.56
CA ALA A 52 5.55 17.99 -3.42
C ALA A 52 6.41 18.15 -4.68
N ILE A 53 6.56 17.09 -5.49
CA ILE A 53 7.39 17.07 -6.72
C ILE A 53 6.51 17.18 -7.98
N GLU A 54 5.19 17.31 -7.84
CA GLU A 54 4.22 17.34 -8.95
C GLU A 54 4.32 16.12 -9.89
N THR A 55 4.47 14.93 -9.30
CA THR A 55 4.58 13.65 -10.01
C THR A 55 3.38 12.74 -9.76
N ASP A 56 3.31 11.63 -10.49
CA ASP A 56 2.22 10.66 -10.36
C ASP A 56 2.17 10.04 -8.95
N VAL A 57 1.01 10.18 -8.31
CA VAL A 57 0.76 9.75 -6.92
C VAL A 57 0.85 8.24 -6.77
N PHE A 58 0.37 7.48 -7.75
CA PHE A 58 0.40 6.02 -7.71
C PHE A 58 1.85 5.51 -7.73
N LEU A 59 2.70 6.10 -8.58
CA LEU A 59 4.12 5.75 -8.64
C LEU A 59 4.85 6.07 -7.34
N GLY A 60 4.66 7.24 -6.74
CA GLY A 60 5.34 7.56 -5.48
C GLY A 60 4.88 6.68 -4.32
N ALA A 61 3.59 6.37 -4.22
CA ALA A 61 3.08 5.43 -3.23
C ALA A 61 3.70 4.04 -3.41
N LEU A 62 3.77 3.53 -4.65
CA LEU A 62 4.37 2.24 -4.98
C LEU A 62 5.87 2.20 -4.64
N ILE A 63 6.61 3.25 -4.96
CA ILE A 63 8.05 3.35 -4.70
C ILE A 63 8.33 3.34 -3.20
N ILE A 64 7.63 4.17 -2.42
CA ILE A 64 7.87 4.25 -0.96
C ILE A 64 7.40 2.97 -0.25
N ALA A 65 6.27 2.37 -0.65
CA ALA A 65 5.85 1.07 -0.12
C ALA A 65 6.87 -0.04 -0.44
N SER A 66 7.44 -0.04 -1.65
CA SER A 66 8.49 -1.00 -2.04
C SER A 66 9.79 -0.76 -1.27
N LEU A 67 10.17 0.50 -1.05
CA LEU A 67 11.32 0.87 -0.22
C LEU A 67 11.14 0.39 1.22
N MET A 68 9.95 0.58 1.79
CA MET A 68 9.60 0.08 3.13
C MET A 68 9.76 -1.44 3.22
N ALA A 69 9.27 -2.18 2.22
CA ALA A 69 9.41 -3.63 2.16
C ALA A 69 10.89 -4.05 2.05
N TRP A 70 11.67 -3.33 1.24
CA TRP A 70 13.11 -3.56 1.11
C TRP A 70 13.89 -3.29 2.41
N ILE A 71 13.60 -2.19 3.11
CA ILE A 71 14.22 -1.87 4.40
C ILE A 71 13.88 -2.96 5.42
N THR A 72 12.60 -3.31 5.54
CA THR A 72 12.15 -4.31 6.51
C THR A 72 12.81 -5.67 6.23
N THR A 73 12.83 -6.13 4.99
CA THR A 73 13.44 -7.42 4.63
C THR A 73 14.97 -7.47 4.86
N ASN A 74 15.69 -6.36 4.67
CA ASN A 74 17.15 -6.32 4.88
C ASN A 74 17.57 -6.20 6.35
N LEU A 75 16.73 -5.58 7.19
CA LEU A 75 17.01 -5.34 8.61
C LEU A 75 16.39 -6.42 9.50
N SER A 76 15.31 -7.07 9.07
CA SER A 76 14.69 -8.18 9.79
C SER A 76 15.71 -9.30 10.07
N GLY A 77 15.76 -9.76 11.32
CA GLY A 77 16.59 -10.89 11.74
C GLY A 77 18.04 -10.56 12.10
N ARG A 78 18.51 -9.33 11.88
CA ARG A 78 19.88 -8.93 12.25
C ARG A 78 20.05 -8.57 13.72
N ASN A 79 19.04 -7.96 14.36
CA ASN A 79 19.05 -7.62 15.80
C ASN A 79 17.67 -7.17 16.35
N TYR A 80 16.67 -6.97 15.49
CA TYR A 80 15.36 -6.42 15.84
C TYR A 80 14.24 -7.37 15.40
N THR A 81 13.14 -7.39 16.16
CA THR A 81 11.93 -8.10 15.74
C THR A 81 11.28 -7.33 14.57
N THR A 82 10.70 -8.06 13.62
CA THR A 82 10.03 -7.47 12.47
C THR A 82 8.94 -6.48 12.91
N ASP A 83 8.18 -6.79 13.96
CA ASP A 83 7.16 -5.87 14.49
C ASP A 83 7.73 -4.54 15.01
N THR A 84 8.91 -4.56 15.63
CA THR A 84 9.56 -3.32 16.09
C THR A 84 9.97 -2.45 14.90
N LEU A 85 10.55 -3.06 13.86
CA LEU A 85 10.92 -2.35 12.64
C LEU A 85 9.68 -1.76 11.94
N LEU A 86 8.63 -2.56 11.79
CA LEU A 86 7.36 -2.13 11.20
C LEU A 86 6.75 -0.94 11.98
N GLY A 87 6.69 -1.02 13.30
CA GLY A 87 6.15 0.06 14.15
C GLY A 87 6.96 1.36 14.04
N VAL A 88 8.30 1.28 14.11
CA VAL A 88 9.17 2.45 13.96
C VAL A 88 9.05 3.07 12.58
N LEU A 89 9.02 2.25 11.52
CA LEU A 89 8.86 2.72 10.15
C LEU A 89 7.51 3.40 9.94
N SER A 90 6.42 2.83 10.48
CA SER A 90 5.07 3.41 10.39
C SER A 90 5.05 4.86 10.89
N HIS A 91 5.49 5.09 12.14
CA HIS A 91 5.52 6.42 12.73
C HIS A 91 6.53 7.34 12.05
N SER A 92 7.66 6.81 11.60
CA SER A 92 8.66 7.60 10.88
C SER A 92 8.12 8.11 9.54
N PHE A 93 7.46 7.26 8.75
CA PHE A 93 6.87 7.66 7.48
C PHE A 93 5.71 8.63 7.66
N LEU A 94 4.87 8.43 8.67
CA LEU A 94 3.82 9.40 9.00
C LEU A 94 4.41 10.77 9.36
N ALA A 95 5.41 10.81 10.24
CA ALA A 95 6.03 12.05 10.68
C ALA A 95 6.71 12.79 9.51
N ILE A 96 7.50 12.08 8.71
CA ILE A 96 8.17 12.65 7.53
C ILE A 96 7.15 13.12 6.50
N GLY A 97 6.10 12.32 6.25
CA GLY A 97 5.04 12.66 5.30
C GLY A 97 4.30 13.93 5.72
N LEU A 98 3.95 14.06 7.00
CA LEU A 98 3.30 15.26 7.53
C LEU A 98 4.20 16.50 7.43
N VAL A 99 5.49 16.35 7.71
CA VAL A 99 6.47 17.44 7.55
C VAL A 99 6.53 17.90 6.09
N ILE A 100 6.60 16.96 5.13
CA ILE A 100 6.62 17.31 3.70
C ILE A 100 5.34 18.05 3.30
N VAL A 101 4.17 17.55 3.70
CA VAL A 101 2.89 18.20 3.41
C VAL A 101 2.84 19.63 3.98
N ALA A 102 3.42 19.86 5.15
CA ALA A 102 3.46 21.20 5.77
C ALA A 102 4.26 22.23 4.96
N PHE A 103 5.18 21.78 4.09
CA PHE A 103 5.94 22.65 3.19
C PHE A 103 5.27 22.87 1.82
N VAL A 104 4.19 22.13 1.50
CA VAL A 104 3.45 22.31 0.24
C VAL A 104 2.46 23.47 0.40
N GLU A 105 2.84 24.65 -0.10
CA GLU A 105 1.98 25.83 -0.06
C GLU A 105 0.79 25.71 -1.02
N GLY A 106 -0.41 26.10 -0.58
CA GLY A 106 -1.59 26.21 -1.43
C GLY A 106 -2.42 24.93 -1.62
N VAL A 107 -1.96 23.77 -1.14
CA VAL A 107 -2.73 22.51 -1.20
C VAL A 107 -3.25 22.14 0.19
N ARG A 108 -4.56 22.28 0.41
CA ARG A 108 -5.22 21.65 1.57
C ARG A 108 -5.34 20.15 1.30
N ILE A 109 -4.26 19.42 1.55
CA ILE A 109 -4.24 17.96 1.38
C ILE A 109 -5.11 17.36 2.49
N ASP A 110 -6.25 16.80 2.12
CA ASP A 110 -7.00 15.93 3.01
C ASP A 110 -6.35 14.54 3.00
N LEU A 111 -5.44 14.31 3.95
CA LEU A 111 -4.78 13.02 4.12
C LEU A 111 -5.79 11.88 4.32
N MET A 112 -6.93 12.17 4.96
CA MET A 112 -7.97 11.17 5.17
C MET A 112 -8.65 10.81 3.85
N ALA A 113 -8.92 11.80 3.00
CA ALA A 113 -9.44 11.54 1.66
C ALA A 113 -8.50 10.65 0.82
N TYR A 114 -7.18 10.79 0.96
CA TYR A 114 -6.22 9.90 0.30
C TYR A 114 -6.09 8.53 0.95
N LEU A 115 -6.20 8.45 2.28
CA LEU A 115 -6.09 7.18 3.02
C LEU A 115 -7.31 6.28 2.80
N PHE A 116 -8.51 6.85 2.83
CA PHE A 116 -9.76 6.12 2.62
C PHE A 116 -10.12 5.99 1.13
N GLY A 117 -9.72 6.97 0.32
CA GLY A 117 -10.00 7.03 -1.10
C GLY A 117 -11.49 7.20 -1.43
N ASP A 118 -11.79 7.22 -2.73
CA ASP A 118 -13.15 7.14 -3.27
C ASP A 118 -13.24 5.97 -4.25
N ILE A 119 -13.87 4.87 -3.82
CA ILE A 119 -14.05 3.68 -4.66
C ILE A 119 -15.00 3.92 -5.84
N LEU A 120 -15.86 4.94 -5.77
CA LEU A 120 -16.79 5.27 -6.85
C LEU A 120 -16.09 6.01 -7.99
N ALA A 121 -14.97 6.69 -7.71
CA ALA A 121 -14.18 7.43 -8.68
C ALA A 121 -13.29 6.54 -9.57
N VAL A 122 -13.25 5.22 -9.34
CA VAL A 122 -12.40 4.27 -10.06
C VAL A 122 -12.67 4.30 -11.57
N SER A 123 -11.63 4.58 -12.35
CA SER A 123 -11.70 4.59 -13.82
C SER A 123 -11.56 3.18 -14.41
N LYS A 124 -11.84 3.04 -15.71
CA LYS A 124 -11.61 1.78 -16.45
C LYS A 124 -10.13 1.40 -16.48
N PHE A 125 -9.24 2.40 -16.50
CA PHE A 125 -7.79 2.17 -16.47
C PHE A 125 -7.37 1.65 -15.09
N ASP A 126 -7.84 2.27 -14.01
CA ASP A 126 -7.54 1.84 -12.64
C ASP A 126 -8.02 0.40 -12.39
N LEU A 127 -9.20 0.05 -12.94
CA LEU A 127 -9.71 -1.31 -12.85
C LEU A 127 -8.75 -2.32 -13.51
N SER A 128 -8.17 -1.98 -14.66
CA SER A 128 -7.18 -2.84 -15.31
C SER A 128 -5.91 -3.00 -14.47
N VAL A 129 -5.43 -1.92 -13.85
CA VAL A 129 -4.26 -1.92 -12.96
C VAL A 129 -4.52 -2.79 -11.73
N ILE A 130 -5.69 -2.66 -11.10
CA ILE A 130 -6.09 -3.46 -9.94
C ILE A 130 -6.11 -4.95 -10.28
N TRP A 131 -6.75 -5.35 -11.39
CA TRP A 131 -6.85 -6.76 -11.76
C TRP A 131 -5.53 -7.35 -12.24
N ILE A 132 -4.71 -6.59 -12.98
CA ILE A 132 -3.36 -7.03 -13.36
C ILE A 132 -2.49 -7.22 -12.11
N GLY A 133 -2.52 -6.25 -11.19
CA GLY A 133 -1.82 -6.34 -9.92
C GLY A 133 -2.31 -7.53 -9.08
N ALA A 134 -3.63 -7.76 -9.05
CA ALA A 134 -4.22 -8.88 -8.32
C ALA A 134 -3.76 -10.23 -8.85
N VAL A 135 -3.80 -10.42 -10.17
CA VAL A 135 -3.31 -11.64 -10.82
C VAL A 135 -1.81 -11.81 -10.58
N ALA A 136 -1.02 -10.74 -10.65
CA ALA A 136 0.41 -10.79 -10.39
C ALA A 136 0.73 -11.20 -8.95
N VAL A 137 0.06 -10.61 -7.96
CA VAL A 137 0.27 -10.93 -6.54
C VAL A 137 -0.19 -12.35 -6.23
N LEU A 138 -1.39 -12.75 -6.67
CA LEU A 138 -1.88 -14.11 -6.48
C LEU A 138 -0.98 -15.13 -7.17
N GLY A 139 -0.53 -14.84 -8.39
CA GLY A 139 0.42 -15.67 -9.14
C GLY A 139 1.75 -15.83 -8.40
N LEU A 140 2.29 -14.74 -7.83
CA LEU A 140 3.50 -14.77 -7.01
C LEU A 140 3.30 -15.60 -5.74
N ILE A 141 2.18 -15.44 -5.04
CA ILE A 141 1.82 -16.23 -3.85
C ILE A 141 1.72 -17.72 -4.21
N SER A 142 0.99 -18.06 -5.28
CA SER A 142 0.85 -19.44 -5.75
C SER A 142 2.17 -20.06 -6.17
N TRP A 143 3.03 -19.30 -6.86
CA TRP A 143 4.36 -19.76 -7.25
C TRP A 143 5.28 -19.98 -6.05
N ARG A 144 5.25 -19.08 -5.07
CA ARG A 144 6.08 -19.16 -3.86
C ARG A 144 5.42 -19.93 -2.72
N TRP A 145 4.29 -20.60 -2.95
CA TRP A 145 3.52 -21.27 -1.90
C TRP A 145 4.36 -22.31 -1.14
N LYS A 146 5.16 -23.14 -1.83
CA LYS A 146 6.01 -24.16 -1.18
C LYS A 146 7.12 -23.58 -0.28
N PRO A 147 7.94 -22.62 -0.73
CA PRO A 147 8.95 -21.97 0.12
C PRO A 147 8.37 -20.95 1.14
N LEU A 148 7.05 -20.75 1.19
CA LEU A 148 6.42 -19.87 2.18
C LEU A 148 6.09 -20.60 3.51
N PHE A 149 5.98 -21.93 3.49
CA PHE A 149 5.70 -22.78 4.67
C PHE A 149 6.94 -23.53 5.22
N LEU A 150 8.01 -23.64 4.43
CA LEU A 150 9.32 -24.19 4.83
C LEU A 150 10.24 -23.05 5.27
#